data_AF-A0ABC8IV94-F1
#
_entry.id   AF-A0ABC8IV94-F1
#
_cell.length_a   1.000
_cell.length_b   1.000
_cell.length_c   1.000
_cell.angle_alpha   90.00
_cell.angle_beta   90.00
_cell.angle_gamma   90.00
#
_symmetry.space_group_name_H-M   'P 1'
#
loop_
_entity.id
_entity.type
_entity.pdbx_description
1 polymer ?
#
loop_
_entity_poly.entity_id
_entity_poly.type
_entity_poly.pdbx_seq_one_letter_code
_entity_poly.pdbx_strand_id
1 'polypeptide(L)'
;MREAAWVIFDEVHYMRDSERGVVWEESIVMALKNSRFVFLSAIVPNAKEFADWIAKVHKQPCHIVYTDYRPTPLQHYVFPAGGSGLYLVVDEKAQFHEESFQKSLNALVPTNDADKKRENGKSQKGLIFGNFGEESDIFKLVKMIIQRQYDPVILFSFSKKECEALAMQMSKMDLNSDDEKDSVETIFTRAIDMLSDDDKKLPQASIH
;
A
#
# COMPACT_ATOMS: atom_id res chain seq x y z
N MET A 1 22.26 20.28 -21.78
CA MET A 1 22.98 19.00 -21.58
C MET A 1 23.70 18.66 -22.87
N ARG A 2 25.04 18.56 -22.89
CA ARG A 2 25.81 18.20 -24.12
C ARG A 2 26.57 16.87 -24.00
N GLU A 3 26.48 16.16 -22.87
CA GLU A 3 27.42 15.06 -22.55
C GLU A 3 26.79 13.76 -22.02
N ALA A 4 25.45 13.65 -21.94
CA ALA A 4 24.82 12.44 -21.43
C ALA A 4 24.74 11.37 -22.53
N ALA A 5 25.54 10.31 -22.43
CA ALA A 5 25.47 9.17 -23.35
C ALA A 5 24.28 8.23 -23.04
N TRP A 6 23.83 8.19 -21.79
CA TRP A 6 22.73 7.35 -21.32
C TRP A 6 21.77 8.14 -20.43
N VAL A 7 20.47 7.87 -20.59
CA VAL A 7 19.41 8.41 -19.74
C VAL A 7 18.56 7.24 -19.23
N ILE A 8 18.35 7.20 -17.92
CA ILE A 8 17.54 6.18 -17.26
C ILE A 8 16.21 6.82 -16.87
N PHE A 9 15.12 6.21 -17.33
CA PHE A 9 13.76 6.54 -16.99
C PHE A 9 13.24 5.45 -16.06
N ASP A 10 13.10 5.79 -14.79
CA ASP A 10 12.56 4.88 -13.78
C ASP A 10 11.03 5.00 -13.73
N GLU A 11 10.34 3.91 -13.42
CA GLU A 11 8.87 3.86 -13.34
C GLU A 11 8.10 4.47 -14.51
N VAL A 12 8.54 4.20 -15.75
CA VAL A 12 7.94 4.79 -16.96
C VAL A 12 6.45 4.43 -17.15
N HIS A 13 5.94 3.43 -16.42
CA HIS A 13 4.53 3.10 -16.39
C HIS A 13 3.64 4.26 -15.87
N TYR A 14 4.21 5.25 -15.18
CA TYR A 14 3.55 6.50 -14.82
C TYR A 14 3.22 7.42 -16.00
N MET A 15 3.70 7.13 -17.21
CA MET A 15 3.27 7.85 -18.43
C MET A 15 1.76 7.75 -18.68
N ARG A 16 1.07 6.77 -18.08
CA ARG A 16 -0.40 6.62 -18.16
C ARG A 16 -1.16 7.54 -17.19
N ASP A 17 -0.47 8.23 -16.30
CA ASP A 17 -1.08 9.18 -15.37
C ASP A 17 -1.71 10.35 -16.13
N SER A 18 -2.96 10.67 -15.85
CA SER A 18 -3.71 11.67 -16.62
C SER A 18 -3.20 13.10 -16.45
N GLU A 19 -2.54 13.41 -15.33
CA GLU A 19 -2.05 14.76 -15.03
C GLU A 19 -0.57 14.91 -15.35
N ARG A 20 0.23 13.88 -15.03
CA ARG A 20 1.70 13.91 -15.10
C ARG A 20 2.27 13.15 -16.28
N GLY A 21 1.47 12.31 -16.94
CA GLY A 21 1.91 11.47 -18.05
C GLY A 21 2.45 12.25 -19.25
N VAL A 22 1.88 13.43 -19.53
CA VAL A 22 2.35 14.32 -20.61
C VAL A 22 3.80 14.73 -20.43
N VAL A 23 4.22 14.98 -19.18
CA VAL A 23 5.62 15.37 -18.88
C VAL A 23 6.58 14.23 -19.21
N TRP A 24 6.19 12.98 -18.98
CA TRP A 24 6.97 11.81 -19.38
C TRP A 24 7.12 11.72 -20.89
N GLU A 25 6.02 11.83 -21.62
CA GLU A 25 6.02 11.75 -23.08
C GLU A 25 6.89 12.87 -23.69
N GLU A 26 6.69 14.12 -23.26
CA GLU A 26 7.47 15.26 -23.72
C GLU A 26 8.96 15.13 -23.37
N SER A 27 9.29 14.69 -22.15
CA SER A 27 10.69 14.51 -21.71
C SER A 27 11.42 13.47 -22.55
N ILE A 28 10.74 12.38 -22.92
CA ILE A 28 11.28 11.35 -23.80
C ILE A 28 11.46 11.93 -25.21
N VAL A 29 10.43 12.54 -25.80
CA VAL A 29 10.48 13.09 -27.17
C VAL A 29 11.57 14.16 -27.32
N MET A 30 11.74 15.01 -26.31
CA MET A 30 12.74 16.10 -26.32
C MET A 30 14.15 15.64 -25.92
N ALA A 31 14.32 14.38 -25.50
CA ALA A 31 15.62 13.86 -25.09
C ALA A 31 16.64 13.89 -26.25
N LEU A 32 17.91 14.04 -25.89
CA LEU A 32 19.01 14.19 -26.85
C LEU A 32 19.10 12.97 -27.77
N LYS A 33 19.12 13.23 -29.09
CA LYS A 33 19.15 12.18 -30.13
C LYS A 33 20.40 11.31 -30.12
N ASN A 34 21.48 11.77 -29.48
CA ASN A 34 22.75 11.02 -29.39
C ASN A 34 22.82 10.12 -28.15
N SER A 35 21.82 10.16 -27.28
CA SER A 35 21.77 9.36 -26.05
C SER A 35 21.08 8.02 -26.27
N ARG A 36 21.48 7.02 -25.50
CA ARG A 36 20.76 5.75 -25.33
C ARG A 36 19.85 5.83 -24.11
N PHE A 37 18.80 5.02 -24.12
CA PHE A 37 17.78 5.03 -23.09
C PHE A 37 17.68 3.69 -22.38
N VAL A 38 17.49 3.73 -21.07
CA VAL A 38 17.09 2.57 -20.26
C VAL A 38 15.76 2.92 -19.61
N PHE A 39 14.76 2.08 -19.83
CA PHE A 39 13.42 2.25 -19.26
C PHE A 39 13.18 1.15 -18.24
N LEU A 40 12.97 1.53 -16.99
CA LEU A 40 12.55 0.64 -15.92
C LEU A 40 11.04 0.84 -15.72
N SER A 41 10.30 -0.27 -15.68
CA SER A 41 8.84 -0.27 -15.65
C SER A 41 8.32 -1.46 -14.87
N ALA A 42 7.19 -1.29 -14.20
CA ALA A 42 6.33 -2.39 -13.84
C ALA A 42 5.82 -3.15 -15.09
N ILE A 43 5.26 -4.33 -14.86
CA ILE A 43 4.66 -5.18 -15.91
C ILE A 43 3.53 -4.41 -16.61
N VAL A 44 3.71 -4.09 -17.89
CA VAL A 44 2.71 -3.43 -18.73
C VAL A 44 2.40 -4.27 -19.98
N PRO A 45 1.12 -4.48 -20.35
CA PRO A 45 0.76 -5.37 -21.45
C PRO A 45 1.16 -4.82 -22.83
N ASN A 46 1.35 -3.51 -22.98
CA ASN A 46 1.66 -2.85 -24.25
C ASN A 46 3.13 -2.44 -24.38
N ALA A 47 4.05 -3.15 -23.71
CA ALA A 47 5.50 -2.85 -23.76
C ALA A 47 6.05 -2.80 -25.20
N LYS A 48 5.48 -3.60 -26.12
CA LYS A 48 5.86 -3.60 -27.53
C LYS A 48 5.55 -2.30 -28.24
N GLU A 49 4.33 -1.78 -28.07
CA GLU A 49 3.91 -0.51 -28.68
C GLU A 49 4.77 0.64 -28.17
N PHE A 50 5.12 0.62 -26.89
CA PHE A 50 6.05 1.59 -26.30
C PHE A 50 7.43 1.52 -26.95
N ALA A 51 8.04 0.34 -27.06
CA ALA A 51 9.35 0.19 -27.68
C ALA A 51 9.36 0.59 -29.17
N ASP A 52 8.30 0.25 -29.91
CA ASP A 52 8.13 0.63 -31.31
C ASP A 52 8.01 2.15 -31.46
N TRP A 53 7.30 2.82 -30.56
CA TRP A 53 7.21 4.28 -30.51
C TRP A 53 8.56 4.93 -30.23
N ILE A 54 9.30 4.45 -29.21
CA ILE A 54 10.66 4.93 -28.90
C ILE A 54 11.58 4.78 -30.11
N ALA A 55 11.55 3.62 -30.76
CA ALA A 55 12.39 3.35 -31.93
C ALA A 55 12.05 4.28 -33.10
N LYS A 56 10.76 4.59 -33.29
CA LYS A 56 10.30 5.54 -34.31
C LYS A 56 10.72 6.98 -34.03
N VAL A 57 10.64 7.43 -32.78
CA VAL A 57 10.97 8.81 -32.36
C VAL A 57 12.48 9.06 -32.43
N HIS A 58 13.28 8.18 -31.84
CA HIS A 58 14.73 8.37 -31.70
C HIS A 58 15.57 7.70 -32.80
N LYS A 59 14.94 6.97 -33.74
CA LYS A 59 15.62 6.28 -34.86
C LYS A 59 16.72 5.33 -34.39
N GLN A 60 16.47 4.62 -33.29
CA GLN A 60 17.39 3.63 -32.71
C GLN A 60 16.63 2.39 -32.22
N PRO A 61 17.24 1.21 -32.22
CA PRO A 61 16.61 0.02 -31.65
C PRO A 61 16.25 0.21 -30.17
N CYS A 62 15.06 -0.25 -29.79
CA CYS A 62 14.63 -0.33 -28.40
C CYS A 62 14.32 -1.80 -28.08
N HIS A 63 15.06 -2.37 -27.13
CA HIS A 63 14.90 -3.77 -26.74
C HIS A 63 13.95 -3.88 -25.55
N ILE A 64 13.14 -4.95 -25.56
CA ILE A 64 12.22 -5.26 -24.47
C ILE A 64 12.77 -6.46 -23.72
N VAL A 65 12.97 -6.29 -22.42
CA VAL A 65 13.23 -7.40 -21.49
C VAL A 65 12.03 -7.49 -20.57
N TYR A 66 11.31 -8.60 -20.64
CA TYR A 66 10.09 -8.85 -19.88
C TYR A 66 10.31 -10.00 -18.91
N THR A 67 9.76 -9.88 -17.70
CA THR A 67 9.74 -10.96 -16.72
C THR A 67 8.51 -10.83 -15.82
N ASP A 68 7.89 -11.95 -15.51
CA ASP A 68 6.87 -12.13 -14.47
C ASP A 68 7.48 -12.66 -13.15
N TYR A 69 8.79 -12.87 -13.13
CA TYR A 69 9.51 -13.36 -11.96
C TYR A 69 9.40 -12.37 -10.80
N ARG A 70 8.87 -12.86 -9.68
CA ARG A 70 8.83 -12.14 -8.42
C ARG A 70 9.79 -12.82 -7.43
N PRO A 71 10.86 -12.13 -6.98
CA PRO A 71 11.84 -12.70 -6.04
C PRO A 71 11.23 -13.17 -4.72
N THR A 72 10.23 -12.45 -4.21
CA THR A 72 9.49 -12.79 -2.98
C THR A 72 8.04 -13.13 -3.34
N PRO A 73 7.67 -14.41 -3.41
CA PRO A 73 6.30 -14.83 -3.70
C PRO A 73 5.29 -14.19 -2.73
N LEU A 74 4.10 -13.88 -3.23
CA LEU A 74 3.05 -13.27 -2.44
C LEU A 74 1.99 -14.31 -2.06
N GLN A 75 1.46 -14.16 -0.85
CA GLN A 75 0.25 -14.83 -0.40
C GLN A 75 -0.83 -13.76 -0.23
N HIS A 76 -2.02 -13.99 -0.78
CA HIS A 76 -3.14 -13.07 -0.66
C HIS A 76 -4.15 -13.62 0.33
N TYR A 77 -4.51 -12.78 1.29
CA TYR A 77 -5.47 -13.13 2.34
C TYR A 77 -6.69 -12.20 2.31
N VAL A 78 -7.82 -12.71 2.79
CA VAL A 78 -9.04 -11.94 3.05
C VAL A 78 -9.31 -11.93 4.54
N PHE A 79 -9.60 -10.75 5.09
CA PHE A 79 -10.06 -10.55 6.46
C PHE A 79 -11.48 -9.96 6.43
N PRO A 80 -12.53 -10.77 6.69
CA PRO A 80 -13.91 -10.32 6.75
C PRO A 80 -14.16 -9.30 7.87
N ALA A 81 -14.90 -8.23 7.58
CA ALA A 81 -15.35 -7.28 8.61
C ALA A 81 -16.24 -7.97 9.66
N GLY A 82 -15.99 -7.72 10.94
CA GLY A 82 -16.63 -8.42 12.06
C GLY A 82 -16.19 -9.88 12.24
N GLY A 83 -15.29 -10.39 11.39
CA GLY A 83 -14.72 -11.73 11.51
C GLY A 83 -13.49 -11.77 12.42
N SER A 84 -13.05 -12.98 12.75
CA SER A 84 -11.82 -13.24 13.51
C SER A 84 -10.77 -14.01 12.71
N GLY A 85 -11.07 -14.37 11.45
CA GLY A 85 -10.25 -15.25 10.63
C GLY A 85 -9.55 -14.53 9.48
N LEU A 86 -8.31 -14.95 9.21
CA LEU A 86 -7.54 -14.59 8.03
C LEU A 86 -7.54 -15.77 7.05
N TYR A 87 -8.11 -15.59 5.86
CA TYR A 87 -8.34 -16.67 4.90
C TYR A 87 -7.37 -16.55 3.72
N LEU A 88 -6.52 -17.56 3.50
CA LEU A 88 -5.60 -17.60 2.35
C LEU A 88 -6.40 -17.88 1.07
N VAL A 89 -6.44 -16.91 0.16
CA VAL A 89 -7.20 -17.01 -1.10
C VAL A 89 -6.31 -17.18 -2.33
N VAL A 90 -5.06 -16.74 -2.27
CA VAL A 90 -4.06 -17.03 -3.30
C VAL A 90 -2.76 -17.40 -2.61
N ASP A 91 -2.18 -18.54 -2.97
CA ASP A 91 -0.90 -18.98 -2.41
C ASP A 91 0.32 -18.45 -3.17
N GLU A 92 1.51 -18.81 -2.68
CA GLU A 92 2.81 -18.43 -3.27
C GLU A 92 3.00 -18.89 -4.72
N LYS A 93 2.24 -19.90 -5.16
CA LYS A 93 2.27 -20.44 -6.53
C LYS A 93 1.26 -19.72 -7.43
N ALA A 94 0.67 -18.62 -6.95
CA ALA A 94 -0.42 -17.91 -7.60
C ALA A 94 -1.66 -18.78 -7.86
N GLN A 95 -1.87 -19.86 -7.08
CA GLN A 95 -3.08 -20.67 -7.18
C GLN A 95 -4.20 -20.08 -6.34
N PHE A 96 -5.38 -19.94 -6.95
CA PHE A 96 -6.57 -19.41 -6.29
C PHE A 96 -7.30 -20.53 -5.53
N HIS A 97 -7.57 -20.30 -4.25
CA HIS A 97 -8.24 -21.23 -3.34
C HIS A 97 -9.71 -20.84 -3.16
N GLU A 98 -10.56 -21.33 -4.08
CA GLU A 98 -11.98 -21.00 -4.13
C GLU A 98 -12.73 -21.37 -2.84
N GLU A 99 -12.42 -22.51 -2.21
CA GLU A 99 -13.03 -22.91 -0.95
C GLU A 99 -12.74 -21.93 0.20
N SER A 100 -11.51 -21.44 0.30
CA SER A 100 -11.10 -20.45 1.31
C SER A 100 -11.78 -19.10 1.07
N PHE A 101 -11.90 -18.70 -0.21
CA PHE A 101 -12.63 -17.50 -0.58
C PHE A 101 -14.11 -17.61 -0.20
N GLN A 102 -14.76 -18.73 -0.52
CA GLN A 102 -16.17 -18.95 -0.16
C GLN A 102 -16.38 -18.97 1.36
N LYS A 103 -15.45 -19.56 2.12
CA LYS A 103 -15.47 -19.50 3.60
C LYS A 103 -15.39 -18.05 4.10
N SER A 104 -14.53 -17.23 3.50
CA SER A 104 -14.40 -15.81 3.86
C SER A 104 -15.69 -15.02 3.59
N LEU A 105 -16.39 -15.31 2.49
CA LEU A 105 -17.68 -14.69 2.17
C LEU A 105 -18.77 -15.11 3.15
N ASN A 106 -18.82 -16.39 3.52
CA ASN A 106 -19.80 -16.88 4.49
C ASN A 106 -19.58 -16.25 5.89
N ALA A 107 -18.34 -15.87 6.22
CA ALA A 107 -18.01 -15.16 7.45
C ALA A 107 -18.39 -13.67 7.44
N LEU A 108 -18.66 -13.06 6.27
CA LEU A 108 -19.20 -11.70 6.16
C LEU A 108 -20.71 -11.65 6.42
N VAL A 109 -21.41 -12.76 6.20
CA VAL A 109 -22.87 -12.82 6.39
C VAL A 109 -23.11 -12.80 7.90
N PRO A 110 -23.81 -11.80 8.45
CA PRO A 110 -24.23 -11.87 9.84
C PRO A 110 -25.03 -13.15 9.98
N THR A 111 -24.58 -14.07 10.83
CA THR A 111 -25.36 -15.24 11.20
C THR A 111 -26.73 -14.73 11.62
N ASN A 112 -27.77 -15.01 10.82
CA ASN A 112 -29.18 -14.71 11.07
C ASN A 112 -29.73 -15.45 12.31
N ASP A 113 -28.90 -15.76 13.30
CA ASP A 113 -29.28 -16.28 14.61
C ASP A 113 -29.89 -15.19 15.52
N ALA A 114 -30.24 -14.03 14.96
CA ALA A 114 -31.09 -13.02 15.57
C ALA A 114 -32.59 -13.15 15.19
N ASP A 115 -32.97 -14.09 14.31
CA ASP A 115 -34.36 -14.26 13.82
C ASP A 115 -35.27 -15.15 14.71
N LYS A 116 -34.98 -15.25 16.02
CA LYS A 116 -35.92 -15.82 17.00
C LYS A 116 -36.38 -14.89 18.12
N LYS A 117 -36.08 -13.58 18.06
CA LYS A 117 -36.64 -12.60 19.01
C LYS A 117 -37.02 -11.28 18.34
N ARG A 118 -38.01 -11.30 17.44
CA ARG A 118 -38.74 -10.10 17.05
C ARG A 118 -40.24 -10.38 16.89
N GLU A 119 -40.91 -10.56 18.02
CA GLU A 119 -42.28 -10.05 18.15
C GLU A 119 -42.22 -8.79 19.01
N ASN A 120 -42.90 -7.75 18.52
CA ASN A 120 -43.18 -6.44 19.11
C ASN A 120 -42.07 -5.37 19.09
N GLY A 121 -42.25 -4.42 18.17
CA GLY A 121 -42.29 -3.01 18.56
C GLY A 121 -41.30 -2.06 17.86
N LYS A 122 -41.86 -1.30 16.91
CA LYS A 122 -41.46 0.07 16.50
C LYS A 122 -40.10 0.27 15.83
N SER A 123 -40.22 0.68 14.57
CA SER A 123 -39.23 1.28 13.69
C SER A 123 -38.57 2.52 14.29
N GLN A 124 -37.26 2.46 14.48
CA GLN A 124 -36.39 3.62 14.59
C GLN A 124 -35.14 3.39 13.74
N LYS A 125 -34.88 4.32 12.81
CA LYS A 125 -33.66 4.42 12.00
C LYS A 125 -32.45 4.45 12.95
N GLY A 126 -31.74 3.34 13.05
CA GLY A 126 -30.50 3.21 13.82
C GLY A 126 -29.30 3.23 12.89
N LEU A 127 -28.42 4.21 13.10
CA LEU A 127 -27.03 4.15 12.69
C LEU A 127 -26.44 2.79 13.10
N ILE A 128 -25.48 2.31 12.31
CA ILE A 128 -24.62 1.16 12.61
C ILE A 128 -23.86 1.47 13.91
N PHE A 129 -24.49 1.18 15.04
CA PHE A 129 -23.84 1.12 16.34
C PHE A 129 -23.16 -0.24 16.40
N GLY A 130 -21.88 -0.28 16.02
CA GLY A 130 -21.01 -1.38 16.42
C GLY A 130 -21.02 -1.49 17.95
N ASN A 131 -21.00 -2.73 18.45
CA ASN A 131 -20.93 -3.03 19.88
C ASN A 131 -19.84 -2.19 20.56
N PHE A 132 -20.24 -1.42 21.58
CA PHE A 132 -19.40 -0.50 22.37
C PHE A 132 -18.41 -1.22 23.33
N GLY A 133 -17.82 -2.34 22.90
CA GLY A 133 -16.91 -3.12 23.74
C GLY A 133 -15.98 -4.08 22.99
N GLU A 134 -16.08 -4.21 21.67
CA GLU A 134 -15.16 -5.06 20.90
C GLU A 134 -13.99 -4.25 20.35
N GLU A 135 -12.78 -4.82 20.43
CA GLU A 135 -11.59 -4.32 19.74
C GLU A 135 -11.94 -4.08 18.25
N SER A 136 -11.49 -2.96 17.67
CA SER A 136 -11.74 -2.67 16.26
C SER A 136 -11.13 -3.74 15.37
N ASP A 137 -11.73 -4.01 14.22
CA ASP A 137 -11.27 -5.03 13.27
C ASP A 137 -9.81 -4.83 12.88
N ILE A 138 -9.38 -3.58 12.72
CA ILE A 138 -7.98 -3.24 12.44
C ILE A 138 -7.04 -3.58 13.61
N PHE A 139 -7.48 -3.37 14.85
CA PHE A 139 -6.70 -3.71 16.04
C PHE A 139 -6.55 -5.23 16.15
N LYS A 140 -7.63 -5.98 15.93
CA LYS A 140 -7.62 -7.45 15.86
C LYS A 140 -6.66 -7.94 14.76
N LEU A 141 -6.71 -7.33 13.57
CA LEU A 141 -5.84 -7.66 12.44
C LEU A 141 -4.36 -7.44 12.76
N VAL A 142 -4.00 -6.24 13.21
CA VAL A 142 -2.61 -5.88 13.53
C VAL A 142 -2.07 -6.76 14.66
N LYS A 143 -2.85 -6.95 15.74
CA LYS A 143 -2.48 -7.84 16.84
C LYS A 143 -2.19 -9.27 16.37
N MET A 144 -3.02 -9.80 15.47
CA MET A 144 -2.80 -11.11 14.87
C MET A 144 -1.53 -11.15 13.99
N ILE A 145 -1.25 -10.08 13.22
CA ILE A 145 -0.03 -9.96 12.40
C ILE A 145 1.21 -10.03 13.28
N ILE A 146 1.26 -9.24 14.36
CA ILE A 146 2.38 -9.24 15.30
C ILE A 146 2.52 -10.60 16.00
N GLN A 147 1.41 -11.19 16.48
CA GLN A 147 1.44 -12.50 17.12
C GLN A 147 1.93 -13.63 16.20
N ARG A 148 1.73 -13.49 14.88
CA ARG A 148 2.20 -14.44 13.87
C ARG A 148 3.59 -14.09 13.33
N GLN A 149 4.24 -13.05 13.85
CA GLN A 149 5.56 -12.57 13.41
C GLN A 149 5.58 -12.19 11.91
N TYR A 150 4.52 -11.51 11.47
CA TYR A 150 4.39 -10.99 10.10
C TYR A 150 4.75 -9.50 10.00
N ASP A 151 5.32 -8.92 11.06
CA ASP A 151 5.91 -7.59 11.04
C ASP A 151 7.21 -7.53 10.22
N PRO A 152 7.53 -6.37 9.60
CA PRO A 152 6.76 -5.12 9.58
C PRO A 152 5.55 -5.16 8.62
N VAL A 153 4.50 -4.37 8.94
CA VAL A 153 3.28 -4.25 8.11
C VAL A 153 3.05 -2.82 7.64
N ILE A 154 2.60 -2.67 6.38
CA ILE A 154 2.13 -1.40 5.81
C ILE A 154 0.61 -1.46 5.66
N LEU A 155 -0.09 -0.52 6.28
CA LEU A 155 -1.54 -0.36 6.17
C LEU A 155 -1.86 0.76 5.18
N PHE A 156 -2.63 0.44 4.15
CA PHE A 156 -3.10 1.42 3.17
C PHE A 156 -4.53 1.88 3.51
N SER A 157 -4.72 3.19 3.59
CA SER A 157 -6.03 3.85 3.54
C SER A 157 -5.98 4.96 2.49
N PHE A 158 -7.14 5.27 1.91
CA PHE A 158 -7.29 6.29 0.89
C PHE A 158 -7.49 7.71 1.47
N SER A 159 -7.43 7.88 2.80
CA SER A 159 -7.64 9.17 3.47
C SER A 159 -6.58 9.43 4.52
N LYS A 160 -5.91 10.59 4.45
CA LYS A 160 -4.91 11.02 5.46
C LYS A 160 -5.50 11.03 6.88
N LYS A 161 -6.73 11.55 7.02
CA LYS A 161 -7.45 11.60 8.30
C LYS A 161 -7.74 10.20 8.83
N GLU A 162 -8.05 9.25 7.95
CA GLU A 162 -8.31 7.87 8.36
C GLU A 162 -7.00 7.18 8.77
N CYS A 163 -5.89 7.39 8.05
CA CYS A 163 -4.57 6.89 8.47
C CYS A 163 -4.22 7.33 9.91
N GLU A 164 -4.39 8.61 10.22
CA GLU A 164 -4.16 9.15 11.58
C GLU A 164 -5.11 8.51 12.61
N ALA A 165 -6.39 8.38 12.28
CA ALA A 165 -7.37 7.75 13.16
C ALA A 165 -7.05 6.27 13.44
N LEU A 166 -6.62 5.52 12.43
CA LEU A 166 -6.19 4.12 12.57
C LEU A 166 -4.91 4.02 13.40
N ALA A 167 -3.93 4.91 13.18
CA ALA A 167 -2.70 4.97 13.98
C ALA A 167 -3.00 5.26 15.46
N MET A 168 -3.91 6.19 15.75
CA MET A 168 -4.33 6.50 17.13
C MET A 168 -5.00 5.30 17.82
N GLN A 169 -5.70 4.44 17.10
CA GLN A 169 -6.24 3.19 17.66
C GLN A 169 -5.14 2.21 18.04
N MET A 170 -3.99 2.24 17.34
CA MET A 170 -2.84 1.36 17.61
C MET A 170 -1.92 1.89 18.71
N SER A 171 -2.06 3.15 19.14
CA SER A 171 -1.22 3.78 20.19
C SER A 171 -1.14 3.01 21.51
N LYS A 172 -2.09 2.10 21.77
CA LYS A 172 -2.11 1.23 22.95
C LYS A 172 -1.13 0.05 22.87
N MET A 173 -0.61 -0.27 21.68
CA MET A 173 0.38 -1.32 21.48
C MET A 173 1.77 -0.70 21.51
N ASP A 174 2.60 -1.16 22.45
CA ASP A 174 4.02 -0.91 22.42
C ASP A 174 4.69 -2.03 21.62
N LEU A 175 5.29 -1.66 20.48
CA LEU A 175 5.91 -2.60 19.54
C LEU A 175 7.44 -2.57 19.59
N ASN A 176 8.03 -1.69 20.41
CA ASN A 176 9.46 -1.52 20.51
C ASN A 176 9.95 -1.99 21.88
N SER A 177 11.12 -2.62 21.90
CA SER A 177 11.92 -2.77 23.11
C SER A 177 12.47 -1.42 23.58
N ASP A 178 12.93 -1.35 24.84
CA ASP A 178 13.50 -0.10 25.38
C ASP A 178 14.76 0.33 24.61
N ASP A 179 15.61 -0.61 24.18
CA ASP A 179 16.80 -0.33 23.35
C ASP A 179 16.42 0.24 21.95
N GLU A 180 15.32 -0.23 21.36
CA GLU A 180 14.81 0.28 20.09
C GLU A 180 14.21 1.67 20.25
N LYS A 181 13.54 1.97 21.38
CA LYS A 181 13.04 3.31 21.69
C LYS A 181 14.19 4.31 21.78
N ASP A 182 15.26 3.96 22.51
CA ASP A 182 16.46 4.81 22.62
C ASP A 182 17.10 5.06 21.23
N SER A 183 17.12 4.02 20.39
CA SER A 183 17.64 4.12 19.02
C SER A 183 16.78 5.04 18.14
N VAL A 184 15.45 4.90 18.21
CA VAL A 184 14.49 5.75 17.49
C VAL A 184 14.60 7.19 17.95
N GLU A 185 14.65 7.44 19.26
CA GLU A 185 14.78 8.78 19.83
C GLU A 185 16.11 9.44 19.42
N THR A 186 17.21 8.67 19.39
CA THR A 186 18.51 9.16 18.95
C THR A 186 18.48 9.60 17.47
N ILE A 187 17.89 8.79 16.59
CA ILE A 187 17.78 9.11 15.16
C ILE A 187 16.85 10.31 14.96
N PHE A 188 15.70 10.32 15.66
CA PHE A 188 14.72 11.40 15.58
C PHE A 188 15.34 12.73 16.01
N THR A 189 15.99 12.78 17.18
CA THR A 189 16.64 13.98 17.70
C THR A 189 17.70 14.51 16.73
N ARG A 190 18.54 13.63 16.16
CA ARG A 190 19.55 14.03 15.16
C ARG A 190 18.92 14.60 13.88
N ALA A 191 17.77 14.09 13.45
CA ALA A 191 17.06 14.60 12.28
C ALA A 191 16.42 15.97 12.58
N ILE A 192 15.78 16.11 13.74
CA ILE A 192 15.18 17.37 14.18
C ILE A 192 16.24 18.46 14.39
N ASP A 193 17.45 18.10 14.81
CA ASP A 193 18.54 19.06 14.99
C ASP A 193 19.01 19.74 13.71
N MET A 194 18.65 19.23 12.54
CA MET A 194 18.88 19.90 11.26
C MET A 194 17.89 21.05 10.99
N LEU A 195 16.78 21.11 11.73
CA LEU A 195 15.76 22.14 11.58
C LEU A 195 16.11 23.42 12.36
N SER A 196 15.52 24.53 11.94
CA SER A 196 15.62 25.79 12.68
C SER A 196 14.89 25.70 14.03
N ASP A 197 15.30 26.49 15.02
CA ASP A 197 14.67 26.48 16.35
C ASP A 197 13.17 26.81 16.34
N ASP A 198 12.71 27.55 15.34
CA ASP A 198 11.28 27.85 15.19
C ASP A 198 10.51 26.67 14.56
N ASP A 199 11.11 25.94 13.61
CA ASP A 199 10.50 24.74 13.02
C ASP A 199 10.42 23.59 14.04
N LYS A 200 11.39 23.48 14.96
CA LYS A 200 11.37 22.49 16.06
C LYS A 200 10.15 22.66 16.99
N LYS A 201 9.57 23.87 17.07
CA LYS A 201 8.41 24.17 17.95
C LYS A 201 7.07 23.83 17.32
N LEU A 202 7.03 23.38 16.06
CA LEU A 202 5.79 23.06 15.38
C LEU A 202 5.08 21.86 16.02
N PRO A 203 3.75 21.88 16.20
CA PRO A 203 2.98 20.74 16.72
C PRO A 203 3.18 19.44 15.94
N GLN A 204 3.49 19.54 14.65
CA GLN A 204 3.73 18.38 13.78
C GLN A 204 5.11 17.74 13.99
N ALA A 205 6.06 18.47 14.59
CA ALA A 205 7.44 18.03 14.81
C ALA A 205 7.76 17.78 16.29
N SER A 206 6.85 18.15 17.20
CA SER A 206 7.04 17.96 18.63
C SER A 206 6.65 16.55 19.05
N ILE A 207 7.49 15.96 19.91
CA ILE A 207 7.17 14.70 20.60
C ILE A 207 6.12 15.03 21.68
N HIS A 208 4.99 14.32 21.65
CA HIS A 208 3.98 14.33 22.71
C HIS A 208 4.10 13.08 23.58
#